data_AF-A0AAV4LIG4-F1
#
_entry.id   AF-A0AAV4LIG4-F1
#
_cell.length_a   1.000
_cell.length_b   1.000
_cell.length_c   1.000
_cell.angle_alpha   90.00
_cell.angle_beta   90.00
_cell.angle_gamma   90.00
#
_symmetry.space_group_name_H-M   'P 1'
#
loop_
_entity.id
_entity.type
_entity.pdbx_description
1 polymer ?
#
loop_
_entity_poly.entity_id
_entity_poly.type
_entity_poly.pdbx_seq_one_letter_code
_entity_poly.pdbx_strand_id
1 'polypeptide(L)'
;MNYILELNAFRDWVMINRASTGQIALWYALMSINNQTGWKEWFSAPNQTLQLMTGLSRQGLDKARNGLIQLGLIQYKKGSPIKQANTK
;
A
#
# COMPACT_ATOMS: atom_id res chain seq x y z
N MET A 1 -4.97 1.56 -17.08
CA MET A 1 -4.52 0.40 -16.28
C MET A 1 -5.65 -0.61 -16.18
N ASN A 2 -5.38 -1.92 -16.25
CA ASN A 2 -6.41 -2.96 -16.13
C ASN A 2 -6.27 -3.67 -14.78
N TYR A 3 -7.25 -3.48 -13.90
CA TYR A 3 -7.22 -4.01 -12.53
C TYR A 3 -6.96 -5.51 -12.47
N ILE A 4 -7.70 -6.30 -13.25
CA ILE A 4 -7.63 -7.76 -13.20
C ILE A 4 -6.26 -8.26 -13.69
N LEU A 5 -5.69 -7.63 -14.72
CA LEU A 5 -4.37 -8.00 -15.21
C LEU A 5 -3.28 -7.71 -14.17
N GLU A 6 -3.34 -6.56 -13.48
CA GLU A 6 -2.41 -6.23 -12.41
C GLU A 6 -2.51 -7.22 -11.24
N LEU A 7 -3.73 -7.61 -10.83
CA LEU A 7 -3.91 -8.61 -9.78
C LEU A 7 -3.31 -9.97 -10.16
N ASN A 8 -3.53 -10.42 -11.40
CA ASN A 8 -2.96 -11.66 -11.90
C ASN A 8 -1.43 -11.60 -11.95
N ALA A 9 -0.86 -10.51 -12.46
CA ALA A 9 0.58 -10.32 -12.55
C ALA A 9 1.23 -10.34 -11.16
N PHE A 10 0.62 -9.68 -10.18
CA PHE A 10 1.12 -9.71 -8.81
C PHE A 10 1.01 -11.10 -8.16
N ARG A 11 -0.10 -11.82 -8.38
CA ARG A 11 -0.24 -13.20 -7.90
C ARG A 11 0.88 -14.08 -8.46
N ASP A 12 1.13 -14.02 -9.76
CA ASP A 12 2.16 -14.82 -10.41
C ASP A 12 3.57 -14.41 -9.93
N TRP A 13 3.79 -13.11 -9.70
CA TRP A 13 5.03 -12.60 -9.10
C TRP A 13 5.25 -13.16 -7.69
N VAL A 14 4.23 -13.23 -6.82
CA VAL A 14 4.32 -13.78 -5.46
C VAL A 14 4.63 -15.28 -5.44
N MET A 15 4.22 -16.04 -6.46
CA MET A 15 4.54 -17.47 -6.54
C MET A 15 6.05 -17.73 -6.70
N ILE A 16 6.76 -16.76 -7.26
CA ILE A 16 8.20 -16.85 -7.56
C ILE A 16 9.02 -16.07 -6.51
N ASN A 17 8.44 -15.01 -5.96
CA ASN A 17 9.09 -14.10 -5.02
C ASN A 17 8.48 -14.29 -3.63
N ARG A 18 9.30 -14.66 -2.63
CA ARG A 18 8.89 -15.00 -1.25
C ARG A 18 8.40 -13.77 -0.46
N ALA A 19 7.34 -13.13 -0.90
CA ALA A 19 6.70 -12.06 -0.17
C ALA A 19 6.02 -12.59 1.09
N SER A 20 6.18 -11.87 2.19
CA SER A 20 5.47 -12.16 3.45
C SER A 20 3.98 -11.84 3.33
N THR A 21 3.17 -12.48 4.18
CA THR A 21 1.71 -12.24 4.26
C THR A 21 1.36 -10.76 4.40
N GLY A 22 2.12 -10.01 5.21
CA GLY A 22 1.89 -8.57 5.39
C GLY A 22 2.19 -7.74 4.13
N GLN A 23 3.21 -8.10 3.35
CA GLN A 23 3.52 -7.44 2.08
C GLN A 23 2.42 -7.71 1.05
N ILE A 24 1.96 -8.95 0.95
CA ILE A 24 0.87 -9.35 0.04
C ILE A 24 -0.41 -8.57 0.39
N ALA A 25 -0.81 -8.59 1.66
CA ALA A 25 -2.01 -7.88 2.12
C ALA A 25 -1.92 -6.37 1.84
N LEU A 26 -0.77 -5.76 2.13
CA LEU A 26 -0.56 -4.33 1.91
C LEU A 26 -0.60 -3.97 0.42
N TRP A 27 -0.01 -4.78 -0.45
CA TRP A 27 -0.03 -4.52 -1.89
C TRP A 27 -1.46 -4.53 -2.44
N TYR A 28 -2.27 -5.54 -2.10
CA TYR A 28 -3.68 -5.60 -2.53
C TYR A 28 -4.51 -4.43 -1.99
N ALA A 29 -4.28 -4.01 -0.73
CA ALA A 29 -4.95 -2.86 -0.16
C ALA A 29 -4.61 -1.57 -0.94
N LEU A 30 -3.33 -1.35 -1.24
CA LEU A 30 -2.87 -0.20 -2.02
C LEU A 30 -3.41 -0.22 -3.45
N MET A 31 -3.43 -1.38 -4.10
CA MET A 31 -3.94 -1.54 -5.47
C MET A 31 -5.45 -1.25 -5.55
N SER A 32 -6.22 -1.71 -4.55
CA SER A 32 -7.65 -1.40 -4.44
C SER A 32 -7.90 0.11 -4.29
N ILE A 33 -7.13 0.79 -3.44
CA ILE A 33 -7.22 2.26 -3.27
C ILE A 33 -6.82 2.97 -4.57
N ASN A 34 -5.72 2.56 -5.22
CA ASN A 34 -5.25 3.16 -6.47
C ASN A 34 -6.34 3.09 -7.56
N ASN A 35 -6.95 1.91 -7.74
CA ASN A 35 -8.07 1.71 -8.66
C ASN A 35 -9.27 2.64 -8.33
N GLN A 36 -9.64 2.76 -7.05
CA GLN A 36 -10.71 3.68 -6.62
C GLN A 36 -10.39 5.15 -6.90
N THR A 37 -9.11 5.53 -6.88
CA THR A 37 -8.68 6.90 -7.22
C THR A 37 -8.61 7.19 -8.72
N GLY A 38 -8.92 6.21 -9.57
CA GLY A 38 -8.84 6.36 -11.02
C GLY A 38 -7.40 6.26 -11.56
N TRP A 39 -6.58 5.40 -10.97
CA TRP A 39 -5.23 5.10 -11.46
C TRP A 39 -4.22 6.24 -11.35
N LYS A 40 -4.27 6.98 -10.23
CA LYS A 40 -3.30 8.05 -9.98
C LYS A 40 -1.91 7.48 -9.73
N GLU A 41 -0.90 8.14 -10.31
CA GLU A 41 0.51 7.82 -10.07
C GLU A 41 0.87 7.97 -8.58
N TRP A 42 0.40 9.06 -7.96
CA TRP A 42 0.55 9.32 -6.53
C TRP A 42 -0.82 9.48 -5.88
N PHE A 43 -1.04 8.77 -4.77
CA PHE A 43 -2.26 8.85 -3.97
C PHE A 43 -1.95 8.79 -2.48
N SER A 44 -2.87 9.33 -1.68
CA SER A 44 -2.79 9.32 -0.22
C SER A 44 -3.58 8.14 0.35
N ALA A 45 -2.96 7.38 1.25
CA ALA A 45 -3.62 6.29 1.99
C ALA A 45 -3.36 6.46 3.49
N PRO A 46 -4.39 6.77 4.32
CA PRO A 46 -4.23 6.86 5.76
C PRO A 46 -3.79 5.53 6.37
N ASN A 47 -2.84 5.56 7.31
CA ASN A 47 -2.38 4.33 7.97
C ASN A 47 -3.52 3.57 8.65
N GLN A 48 -4.49 4.27 9.24
CA GLN A 48 -5.64 3.63 9.89
C GLN A 48 -6.47 2.82 8.90
N THR A 49 -6.71 3.35 7.70
CA THR A 49 -7.40 2.63 6.62
C THR A 49 -6.61 1.40 6.20
N LEU A 50 -5.29 1.52 6.01
CA LEU A 50 -4.44 0.40 5.64
C LEU A 50 -4.40 -0.68 6.74
N GLN A 51 -4.36 -0.29 8.02
CA GLN A 51 -4.43 -1.23 9.14
C GLN A 51 -5.77 -1.98 9.15
N LEU A 52 -6.89 -1.30 8.89
CA LEU A 52 -8.20 -1.93 8.78
C LEU A 52 -8.27 -2.94 7.62
N MET A 53 -7.78 -2.57 6.43
CA MET A 53 -7.82 -3.42 5.24
C MET A 53 -6.87 -4.63 5.33
N THR A 54 -5.77 -4.50 6.07
CA THR A 54 -4.72 -5.54 6.13
C THR A 54 -4.72 -6.35 7.42
N GLY A 55 -5.42 -5.88 8.47
CA GLY A 55 -5.33 -6.44 9.82
C GLY A 55 -3.97 -6.22 10.50
N LEU A 56 -3.06 -5.45 9.90
CA LEU A 56 -1.72 -5.23 10.46
C LEU A 56 -1.73 -4.21 11.59
N SER A 57 -0.83 -4.41 12.56
CA SER A 57 -0.46 -3.36 13.50
C SER A 57 0.30 -2.24 12.78
N ARG A 58 0.45 -1.07 13.41
CA ARG A 58 1.23 0.02 12.83
C ARG A 58 2.67 -0.39 12.51
N GLN A 59 3.31 -1.11 13.42
CA GLN A 59 4.67 -1.63 13.21
C GLN A 59 4.71 -2.68 12.09
N GLY A 60 3.70 -3.55 12.02
CA GLY A 60 3.55 -4.53 10.94
C GLY A 60 3.41 -3.86 9.58
N LEU A 61 2.62 -2.79 9.50
CA LEU A 61 2.44 -1.98 8.30
C LEU A 61 3.76 -1.34 7.85
N ASP A 62 4.52 -0.77 8.79
CA ASP A 62 5.81 -0.14 8.48
C ASP A 62 6.83 -1.19 7.97
N LYS A 63 6.88 -2.39 8.58
CA LYS A 63 7.72 -3.51 8.10
C LYS A 63 7.31 -3.99 6.70
N ALA A 64 6.01 -4.22 6.48
CA ALA A 64 5.49 -4.65 5.18
C ALA A 64 5.79 -3.62 4.09
N ARG A 65 5.59 -2.33 4.38
CA ARG A 65 5.88 -1.23 3.46
C ARG A 65 7.35 -1.20 3.07
N ASN A 66 8.26 -1.27 4.04
CA ASN A 66 9.70 -1.28 3.78
C ASN A 66 10.10 -2.45 2.88
N GLY A 67 9.52 -3.62 3.11
CA GLY A 67 9.78 -4.77 2.26
C GLY A 67 9.27 -4.60 0.83
N LEU A 68 8.07 -4.05 0.62
CA LEU A 68 7.57 -3.75 -0.73
C LEU A 68 8.43 -2.70 -1.45
N ILE A 69 8.98 -1.72 -0.72
CA ILE A 69 9.94 -0.74 -1.26
C ILE A 69 11.23 -1.43 -1.70
N GLN A 70 11.78 -2.32 -0.86
CA GLN A 70 13.00 -3.08 -1.18
C GLN A 70 12.82 -4.00 -2.40
N LEU A 71 11.62 -4.53 -2.59
CA LEU A 71 11.24 -5.33 -3.75
C LEU A 71 10.97 -4.49 -5.01
N GLY A 72 11.01 -3.15 -4.91
CA GLY A 72 10.73 -2.24 -6.02
C GLY A 72 9.26 -2.17 -6.44
N LEU A 73 8.34 -2.68 -5.62
CA LEU A 73 6.93 -2.79 -5.97
C LEU A 73 6.12 -1.52 -5.69
N ILE A 74 6.58 -0.69 -4.74
CA ILE A 74 5.93 0.59 -4.41
C ILE A 74 6.96 1.66 -4.11
N GLN A 75 6.54 2.91 -4.26
CA GLN A 75 7.23 4.08 -3.71
C GLN A 75 6.42 4.69 -2.59
N TYR A 76 7.09 5.28 -1.61
CA TYR A 76 6.45 5.89 -0.44
C TYR A 76 7.02 7.27 -0.17
N LYS A 77 6.12 8.24 0.01
CA LYS A 77 6.43 9.54 0.57
C LYS A 77 5.70 9.67 1.90
N LYS A 78 6.44 10.02 2.96
CA LYS A 78 5.82 10.30 4.25
C LYS A 78 4.90 11.50 4.08
N GLY A 79 3.64 11.34 4.48
CA GLY A 79 2.69 12.46 4.47
C GLY A 79 3.22 13.59 5.35
N SER A 80 3.16 14.82 4.86
CA SER A 80 3.42 15.99 5.69
C SER A 80 2.42 16.00 6.85
N PRO A 81 2.84 16.31 8.09
CA PRO A 81 1.90 16.51 9.16
C PRO A 81 0.92 17.60 8.72
N ILE A 82 -0.38 17.30 8.76
CA ILE A 82 -1.41 18.33 8.66
C ILE A 82 -1.13 19.27 9.84
N LYS A 83 -0.56 20.45 9.59
CA LYS A 83 -0.57 21.51 10.60
C LYS A 83 -2.05 21.78 10.86
N GLN A 84 -2.56 21.36 12.02
CA GLN A 84 -3.85 21.84 12.48
C GLN A 84 -3.73 23.35 12.52
N ALA A 85 -4.42 24.03 11.60
CA ALA A 85 -4.57 25.47 11.68
C ALA A 85 -5.36 25.71 12.96
N ASN A 86 -4.68 26.22 13.99
CA ASN A 86 -5.32 26.74 15.18
C ASN A 86 -6.24 27.88 14.74
N THR A 87 -7.54 27.61 14.62
CA THR A 87 -8.56 28.64 14.68
C THR A 87 -8.64 29.09 16.14
N LYS A 88 -8.00 30.24 16.42
CA LYS A 88 -8.37 31.07 17.56
C LYS A 88 -9.70 31.76 17.28
#